data_AF-A0A1D2QX02-F1
#
_entry.id   AF-A0A1D2QX02-F1
#
_cell.length_a   1.000
_cell.length_b   1.000
_cell.length_c   1.000
_cell.angle_alpha   90.00
_cell.angle_beta   90.00
_cell.angle_gamma   90.00
#
_symmetry.space_group_name_H-M   'P 1'
#
loop_
_entity.id
_entity.type
_entity.pdbx_description
1 polymer ?
#
loop_
_entity_poly.entity_id
_entity_poly.type
_entity_poly.pdbx_seq_one_letter_code
_entity_poly.pdbx_strand_id
1 'polypeptide(L)'
;MTSRHIQKVLEKGKLTGPDKECEYYPCHDLDEMDCTFCFCPFYPCGDTSTGGELIKTEGGKEVWGCKNCTWIHKPEVAQKVLDEILKIEEIDRKKLLEIRLKCLK
;
A
#
# COMPACT_ATOMS: atom_id res chain seq x y z
N MET A 1 13.28 -1.20 -1.31
CA MET A 1 12.69 -0.73 -0.02
C MET A 1 11.39 -1.47 0.33
N THR A 2 10.52 -1.78 -0.64
CA THR A 2 9.23 -2.44 -0.43
C THR A 2 9.32 -3.83 0.22
N SER A 3 10.31 -4.64 -0.16
CA SER A 3 10.45 -6.03 0.33
C SER A 3 10.61 -6.13 1.86
N ARG A 4 11.39 -5.24 2.51
CA ARG A 4 11.59 -5.27 3.98
C ARG A 4 10.35 -4.92 4.77
N HIS A 5 9.53 -4.00 4.28
CA HIS A 5 8.27 -3.63 4.96
C HIS A 5 7.22 -4.72 4.80
N ILE A 6 7.10 -5.30 3.59
CA ILE A 6 6.20 -6.43 3.36
C ILE A 6 6.59 -7.61 4.25
N GLN A 7 7.88 -7.94 4.39
CA GLN A 7 8.33 -9.03 5.28
C GLN A 7 7.83 -8.83 6.73
N LYS A 8 7.98 -7.62 7.29
CA LYS A 8 7.48 -7.31 8.64
C LYS A 8 5.97 -7.47 8.78
N VAL A 9 5.21 -7.13 7.74
CA VAL A 9 3.75 -7.33 7.73
C VAL A 9 3.42 -8.82 7.74
N LEU A 10 4.16 -9.62 6.94
CA LEU A 10 3.94 -11.06 6.84
C LEU A 10 4.36 -11.81 8.11
N GLU A 11 5.42 -11.38 8.78
CA GLU A 11 5.82 -11.91 10.10
C GLU A 11 4.70 -11.76 11.14
N LYS A 12 3.93 -10.66 11.08
CA LYS A 12 2.75 -10.46 11.94
C LYS A 12 1.56 -11.30 11.49
N GLY A 13 1.41 -11.55 10.20
CA GLY A 13 0.36 -12.38 9.61
C GLY A 13 -1.07 -11.86 9.80
N LYS A 14 -1.24 -10.63 10.29
CA LYS A 14 -2.52 -9.98 10.57
C LYS A 14 -2.41 -8.47 10.39
N LEU A 15 -3.56 -7.82 10.21
CA LEU A 15 -3.63 -6.36 10.18
C LEU A 15 -3.15 -5.76 11.50
N THR A 16 -2.42 -4.66 11.40
CA THR A 16 -1.95 -3.88 12.55
C THR A 16 -2.96 -2.83 12.99
N GLY A 17 -3.94 -2.49 12.15
CA GLY A 17 -4.88 -1.41 12.41
C GLY A 17 -4.28 -0.03 12.17
N PRO A 18 -4.97 1.04 12.62
CA PRO A 18 -4.50 2.41 12.51
C PRO A 18 -3.27 2.64 13.40
N ASP A 19 -2.28 3.36 12.88
CA ASP A 19 -1.12 3.81 13.63
C ASP A 19 -1.31 5.26 14.10
N LYS A 20 -1.81 5.43 15.32
CA LYS A 20 -2.10 6.74 15.93
C LYS A 20 -0.86 7.50 16.40
N GLU A 21 0.31 6.85 16.44
CA GLU A 21 1.59 7.47 16.80
C GLU A 21 2.32 8.03 15.57
N CYS A 22 1.85 7.73 14.37
CA CYS A 22 2.39 8.25 13.12
C CYS A 22 2.22 9.78 13.05
N GLU A 23 3.30 10.50 12.70
CA GLU A 23 3.28 11.97 12.55
C GLU A 23 2.31 12.46 11.46
N TYR A 24 1.93 11.57 10.55
CA TYR A 24 0.97 11.85 9.48
C TYR A 24 -0.47 11.47 9.85
N TYR A 25 -0.73 10.90 11.05
CA TYR A 25 -2.07 10.44 11.41
C TYR A 25 -3.03 11.61 11.69
N PRO A 26 -4.27 11.58 11.14
CA PRO A 26 -4.87 10.57 10.26
C PRO A 26 -4.33 10.65 8.81
N CYS A 27 -3.71 9.57 8.30
CA CYS A 27 -2.82 9.69 7.13
C CYS A 27 -3.50 9.88 5.77
N HIS A 28 -4.82 9.79 5.64
CA HIS A 28 -5.55 10.04 4.39
C HIS A 28 -7.03 10.42 4.62
N ASP A 29 -7.36 11.08 5.74
CA ASP A 29 -8.71 11.56 6.08
C ASP A 29 -9.84 10.53 5.87
N LEU A 30 -9.64 9.29 6.35
CA LEU A 30 -10.64 8.22 6.34
C LEU A 30 -11.22 8.01 7.75
N ASP A 31 -12.54 7.80 7.85
CA ASP A 31 -13.21 7.51 9.13
C ASP A 31 -12.70 6.19 9.76
N GLU A 32 -12.53 5.16 8.92
CA GLU A 32 -11.94 3.87 9.30
C GLU A 32 -10.76 3.57 8.38
N MET A 33 -9.57 3.41 8.97
CA MET A 33 -8.34 3.14 8.21
C MET A 33 -7.46 2.09 8.88
N ASP A 34 -6.63 1.46 8.04
CA ASP A 34 -5.59 0.53 8.44
C ASP A 34 -4.22 0.99 7.90
N CYS A 35 -3.19 0.93 8.75
CA CYS A 35 -1.82 1.36 8.42
C CYS A 35 -0.87 0.19 8.13
N THR A 36 -1.36 -1.06 8.06
CA THR A 36 -0.55 -2.27 7.83
C THR A 36 0.34 -2.10 6.59
N PHE A 37 -0.22 -1.51 5.53
CA PHE A 37 0.46 -1.25 4.27
C PHE A 37 0.75 0.24 4.03
N CYS A 38 1.04 1.00 5.10
CA CYS A 38 1.40 2.42 4.99
C CYS A 38 2.53 2.66 3.99
N PHE A 39 3.48 1.72 3.90
CA PHE A 39 4.32 1.60 2.72
C PHE A 39 3.66 0.68 1.70
N CYS A 40 3.06 1.30 0.68
CA CYS A 40 2.30 0.58 -0.33
C CYS A 40 3.13 -0.55 -0.97
N PRO A 41 2.70 -1.81 -0.90
CA PRO A 41 3.42 -2.94 -1.46
C PRO A 41 3.52 -2.87 -2.99
N PHE A 42 2.68 -2.04 -3.61
CA PHE A 42 2.59 -1.88 -5.05
C PHE A 42 3.36 -0.67 -5.57
N TYR A 43 4.00 0.13 -4.72
CA TYR A 43 4.74 1.31 -5.17
C TYR A 43 5.96 0.94 -6.03
N PRO A 44 6.20 1.64 -7.16
CA PRO A 44 5.29 2.58 -7.83
C PRO A 44 4.28 1.83 -8.71
N CYS A 45 2.96 1.97 -8.47
CA CYS A 45 1.96 1.18 -9.20
C CYS A 45 1.51 1.81 -10.53
N GLY A 46 1.72 3.12 -10.72
CA GLY A 46 1.33 3.82 -11.96
C GLY A 46 -0.18 3.97 -12.15
N ASP A 47 -0.99 3.68 -11.14
CA ASP A 47 -2.44 3.66 -11.23
C ASP A 47 -3.08 4.92 -10.63
N THR A 48 -3.62 5.77 -11.50
CA THR A 48 -4.27 7.03 -11.14
C THR A 48 -5.69 6.85 -10.61
N SER A 49 -6.34 5.69 -10.85
CA SER A 49 -7.72 5.44 -10.44
C SER A 49 -7.90 5.41 -8.93
N THR A 50 -6.82 5.09 -8.19
CA THR A 50 -6.80 5.12 -6.73
C THR A 50 -6.24 6.41 -6.16
N GLY A 51 -6.04 7.47 -6.95
CA GLY A 51 -5.49 8.74 -6.47
C GLY A 51 -3.96 8.85 -6.49
N GLY A 52 -3.26 7.92 -7.17
CA GLY A 52 -1.84 8.08 -7.44
C GLY A 52 -1.57 9.08 -8.58
N GLU A 53 -0.40 9.72 -8.58
CA GLU A 53 -0.04 10.72 -9.59
C GLU A 53 1.47 10.78 -9.85
N LEU A 54 1.89 11.33 -10.99
CA LEU A 54 3.30 11.68 -11.21
C LEU A 54 3.55 13.09 -10.65
N ILE A 55 4.50 13.19 -9.72
CA ILE A 55 4.89 14.41 -9.03
C ILE A 55 6.24 14.88 -9.58
N LYS A 56 6.35 16.16 -9.92
CA LYS A 56 7.64 16.79 -10.25
C LYS A 56 8.36 17.20 -8.97
N THR A 57 9.57 16.69 -8.80
CA THR A 57 10.49 17.11 -7.73
C THR A 57 11.11 18.48 -8.04
N GLU A 58 11.65 19.15 -7.04
CA GLU A 58 12.33 20.45 -7.19
C GLU A 58 13.48 20.42 -8.22
N GLY A 59 14.14 19.26 -8.38
CA GLY A 59 15.18 19.03 -9.38
C GLY A 59 14.68 18.66 -10.78
N GLY A 60 13.37 18.75 -11.05
CA GLY A 60 12.77 18.50 -12.36
C GLY A 60 12.55 17.02 -12.73
N LYS A 61 12.89 16.08 -11.84
CA LYS A 61 12.59 14.65 -12.04
C LYS A 61 11.14 14.33 -11.68
N GLU A 62 10.51 13.45 -12.45
CA GLU A 62 9.18 12.92 -12.15
C GLU A 62 9.28 11.66 -11.29
N VAL A 63 8.49 11.60 -10.22
CA VAL A 63 8.38 10.45 -9.32
C VAL A 63 6.91 10.08 -9.13
N TRP A 64 6.62 8.80 -8.93
CA TRP A 64 5.27 8.38 -8.59
C TRP A 64 4.92 8.81 -7.17
N GLY A 65 3.71 9.28 -6.94
CA GLY A 65 3.20 9.69 -5.65
C GLY A 65 1.91 8.95 -5.30
N CYS A 66 1.78 8.55 -4.03
CA CYS A 66 0.57 7.91 -3.49
C CYS A 66 -0.10 8.76 -2.40
N LYS A 67 0.27 10.05 -2.25
CA LYS A 67 -0.23 10.89 -1.15
C LYS A 67 -1.76 11.02 -1.08
N ASN A 68 -2.46 10.90 -2.22
CA ASN A 68 -3.92 10.96 -2.28
C ASN A 68 -4.55 9.56 -2.43
N CYS A 69 -3.77 8.49 -2.24
CA CYS A 69 -4.24 7.13 -2.40
C CYS A 69 -4.79 6.55 -1.09
N THR A 70 -6.12 6.47 -0.99
CA THR A 70 -6.82 5.88 0.16
C THR A 70 -7.04 4.38 0.02
N TRP A 71 -6.91 3.82 -1.18
CA TRP A 71 -7.36 2.46 -1.49
C TRP A 71 -6.73 1.39 -0.60
N ILE A 72 -5.41 1.42 -0.41
CA ILE A 72 -4.70 0.41 0.39
C ILE A 72 -4.91 0.58 1.91
N HIS A 73 -5.44 1.73 2.32
CA HIS A 73 -5.72 2.07 3.72
C HIS A 73 -7.12 1.70 4.18
N LYS A 74 -8.00 1.25 3.27
CA LYS A 74 -9.29 0.71 3.64
C LYS A 74 -9.12 -0.67 4.29
N PRO A 75 -9.64 -0.91 5.51
CA PRO A 75 -9.41 -2.17 6.24
C PRO A 75 -9.77 -3.42 5.43
N GLU A 76 -10.87 -3.39 4.68
CA GLU A 76 -11.32 -4.50 3.83
C GLU A 76 -10.36 -4.77 2.67
N VAL A 77 -9.75 -3.72 2.11
CA VAL A 77 -8.75 -3.84 1.04
C VAL A 77 -7.44 -4.35 1.62
N ALA A 78 -6.99 -3.81 2.74
CA ALA A 78 -5.78 -4.24 3.43
C ALA A 78 -5.87 -5.74 3.78
N GLN A 79 -7.00 -6.20 4.31
CA GLN A 79 -7.21 -7.62 4.61
C GLN A 79 -7.15 -8.47 3.34
N LYS A 80 -7.88 -8.10 2.28
CA LYS A 80 -7.88 -8.83 1.00
C LYS A 80 -6.48 -8.93 0.41
N VAL A 81 -5.70 -7.84 0.46
CA VAL A 81 -4.31 -7.82 0.00
C VAL A 81 -3.42 -8.73 0.83
N LEU A 82 -3.53 -8.69 2.17
CA LEU A 82 -2.78 -9.55 3.07
C LEU A 82 -3.05 -11.03 2.77
N ASP A 83 -4.32 -11.41 2.65
CA ASP A 83 -4.74 -12.78 2.35
C ASP A 83 -4.16 -13.29 1.03
N GLU A 84 -4.09 -12.43 0.01
CA GLU A 84 -3.51 -12.79 -1.29
C GLU A 84 -1.97 -12.89 -1.26
N ILE A 85 -1.29 -12.02 -0.49
CA ILE A 85 0.17 -12.12 -0.33
C ILE A 85 0.55 -13.36 0.48
N LEU A 86 -0.25 -13.77 1.47
CA LEU A 86 0.00 -14.99 2.24
C LEU A 86 -0.15 -16.27 1.40
N LYS A 87 -0.78 -16.21 0.23
CA LYS A 87 -0.95 -17.36 -0.70
C LYS A 87 0.24 -17.57 -1.63
N ILE A 88 1.14 -16.61 -1.76
CA ILE A 88 2.29 -16.71 -2.66
C ILE A 88 3.54 -17.17 -1.90
N GLU A 89 4.30 -18.09 -2.49
CA GLU A 89 5.51 -18.63 -1.87
C GLU A 89 6.70 -17.67 -1.93
N GLU A 90 6.72 -16.80 -2.95
CA GLU A 90 7.80 -15.85 -3.20
C GLU A 90 7.23 -14.49 -3.57
N ILE A 91 7.77 -13.45 -2.94
CA ILE A 91 7.39 -12.06 -3.16
C ILE A 91 8.22 -11.50 -4.31
N ASP A 92 7.63 -11.45 -5.49
CA ASP A 92 8.19 -10.75 -6.64
C ASP A 92 7.25 -9.65 -7.15
N ARG A 93 7.83 -8.71 -7.90
CA ARG A 93 7.12 -7.53 -8.38
C ARG A 93 5.92 -7.88 -9.26
N LYS A 94 6.02 -8.91 -10.09
CA LYS A 94 4.97 -9.29 -11.02
C LYS A 94 3.77 -9.86 -10.26
N LYS A 95 4.00 -10.78 -9.32
CA LYS A 95 2.94 -11.33 -8.47
C LYS A 95 2.24 -10.27 -7.63
N LEU A 96 2.98 -9.31 -7.06
CA LEU A 96 2.38 -8.20 -6.32
C LEU A 96 1.44 -7.36 -7.22
N LEU A 97 1.81 -7.10 -8.46
CA LEU A 97 0.94 -6.36 -9.39
C LEU A 97 -0.28 -7.18 -9.82
N GLU A 98 -0.14 -8.50 -10.00
CA GLU A 98 -1.28 -9.40 -10.23
C GLU A 98 -2.27 -9.40 -9.05
N ILE A 99 -1.76 -9.46 -7.82
CA ILE A 99 -2.55 -9.32 -6.59
C ILE A 99 -3.27 -7.98 -6.56
N ARG A 100 -2.58 -6.87 -6.89
CA ARG A 100 -3.21 -5.55 -6.98
C ARG A 100 -4.40 -5.59 -7.93
N LEU A 101 -4.20 -6.07 -9.16
CA LEU A 101 -5.26 -6.13 -10.18
C LEU A 101 -6.46 -6.97 -9.72
N LYS A 102 -6.20 -8.05 -8.97
CA LYS A 102 -7.23 -8.89 -8.36
C LYS A 102 -7.98 -8.18 -7.23
N CYS A 103 -7.28 -7.39 -6.41
CA CYS A 103 -7.86 -6.71 -5.25
C CYS A 103 -8.56 -5.39 -5.60
N LEU A 104 -8.19 -4.77 -6.72
CA LEU A 104 -8.79 -3.52 -7.21
C LEU A 104 -10.21 -3.70 -7.77
N LYS A 105 -10.54 -4.93 -8.21
CA LYS A 105 -11.89 -5.36 -8.62
C LYS A 105 -12.71 -5.82 -7.43
#